data_AF-A0A417VQ73-F1
#
_entry.id   AF-A0A417VQ73-F1
#
_cell.length_a   1.000
_cell.length_b   1.000
_cell.length_c   1.000
_cell.angle_alpha   90.00
_cell.angle_beta   90.00
_cell.angle_gamma   90.00
#
_symmetry.space_group_name_H-M   'P 1'
#
loop_
_entity.id
_entity.type
_entity.pdbx_description
1 polymer ?
#
loop_
_entity_poly.entity_id
_entity_poly.type
_entity_poly.pdbx_seq_one_letter_code
_entity_poly.pdbx_strand_id
1 'polypeptide(L)'
;MDQKKEFYVGIDIGRDRAMISLYREDQKEPETISTVRGMEKFGIPLVMFLEKKGTTYYGDEALKRKEQPNGDFFEDIYEGALQEQTEETTLYHGLFVQFVRRLIRLKERYGLKGDPTCVAITVPVLSQQAIALLQYVRQELDFSEKELIFMDYAESFFLHTYHQEAVLWQHDVAMFYFQGAELSFYLLHRKSGLKVQFVTAEQKHWQVPESICTHAELMDEYFSNVVRESFAKHAISTVYFVGDGFDGNWLRESLRVMGTNKRGFLGKNLLTRGAAYGAWRYSKPETWGFFFNCEYKMQGELDLRIESQGADGFIRLIEAGQNWFCQTPSFKLLYGGTPEIVLKISRIGAANSQVLHLELTDLPDRPEAALRFRIQAIPKNGTEVTLRLSDDGFGEFFKSSGKIWEFPVALDMEGGSTMEKARYGQKKGGR
;
A
#
# COMPACT_ATOMS: atom_id res chain seq x y z
N MET A 1 -4.23 27.54 23.84
CA MET A 1 -3.50 26.32 23.44
C MET A 1 -3.73 26.18 21.94
N ASP A 2 -2.72 26.41 21.12
CA ASP A 2 -2.81 26.05 19.70
C ASP A 2 -3.01 24.55 19.62
N GLN A 3 -4.18 24.10 19.15
CA GLN A 3 -4.36 22.71 18.77
C GLN A 3 -3.33 22.42 17.68
N LYS A 4 -2.44 21.45 17.92
CA LYS A 4 -1.51 20.94 16.93
C LYS A 4 -2.35 20.44 15.75
N LYS A 5 -2.37 21.19 14.65
CA LYS A 5 -3.14 20.81 13.46
C LYS A 5 -2.59 19.48 12.93
N GLU A 6 -3.47 18.50 12.79
CA GLU A 6 -3.13 17.23 12.15
C GLU A 6 -2.73 17.46 10.69
N PHE A 7 -1.78 16.67 10.22
CA PHE A 7 -1.34 16.72 8.84
C PHE A 7 -0.82 15.36 8.40
N TYR A 8 -0.88 15.15 7.09
CA TYR A 8 -0.61 13.88 6.44
C TYR A 8 0.45 14.08 5.37
N VAL A 9 1.25 13.05 5.13
CA VAL A 9 2.35 13.09 4.17
C VAL A 9 2.16 11.99 3.13
N GLY A 10 2.15 12.35 1.85
CA GLY A 10 2.21 11.40 0.74
C GLY A 10 3.56 11.47 0.06
N ILE A 11 4.25 10.34 -0.04
CA ILE A 11 5.54 10.22 -0.73
C ILE A 11 5.35 9.32 -1.93
N ASP A 12 5.74 9.81 -3.10
CA ASP A 12 5.89 9.01 -4.32
C ASP A 12 7.38 8.70 -4.48
N ILE A 13 7.73 7.40 -4.52
CA ILE A 13 9.06 6.91 -4.84
C ILE A 13 8.97 6.28 -6.23
N GLY A 14 9.36 7.03 -7.26
CA GLY A 14 9.46 6.54 -8.63
C GLY A 14 10.82 5.89 -8.91
N ARG A 15 11.16 5.79 -10.21
CA ARG A 15 12.40 5.12 -10.65
C ARG A 15 13.67 5.86 -10.23
N ASP A 16 13.77 7.15 -10.56
CA ASP A 16 14.95 7.98 -10.35
C ASP A 16 14.66 9.23 -9.49
N ARG A 17 13.39 9.44 -9.13
CA ARG A 17 12.90 10.63 -8.44
C ARG A 17 11.83 10.27 -7.42
N ALA A 18 11.82 11.06 -6.35
CA ALA A 18 10.75 11.09 -5.38
C ALA A 18 9.99 12.41 -5.42
N MET A 19 8.73 12.39 -5.01
CA MET A 19 7.95 13.60 -4.73
C MET A 19 7.26 13.47 -3.37
N ILE A 20 6.96 14.61 -2.75
CA ILE A 20 6.30 14.65 -1.46
C ILE A 20 5.18 15.69 -1.47
N SER A 21 4.02 15.31 -0.95
CA SER A 21 2.86 16.17 -0.78
C SER A 21 2.39 16.15 0.68
N LEU A 22 1.88 17.30 1.10
CA LEU A 22 1.35 17.53 2.44
C LEU A 22 -0.15 17.75 2.32
N TYR A 23 -0.93 17.18 3.23
CA TYR A 23 -2.37 17.41 3.28
C TYR A 23 -2.82 17.75 4.69
N ARG A 24 -3.74 18.72 4.77
CA ARG A 24 -4.50 19.09 5.96
C ARG A 24 -5.95 19.25 5.55
N GLU A 25 -6.87 18.94 6.46
CA GLU A 25 -8.31 19.02 6.18
C GLU A 25 -8.82 20.43 5.90
N ASP A 26 -8.08 21.46 6.32
CA ASP A 26 -8.41 22.84 5.98
C ASP A 26 -8.02 23.22 4.54
N GLN A 27 -7.38 22.30 3.80
CA GLN A 27 -7.00 22.47 2.39
C GLN A 27 -7.99 21.76 1.47
N LYS A 28 -8.22 22.34 0.29
CA LYS A 28 -9.04 21.71 -0.77
C LYS A 28 -8.37 20.46 -1.33
N GLU A 29 -7.06 20.50 -1.50
CA GLU A 29 -6.26 19.43 -2.08
C GLU A 29 -4.87 19.37 -1.44
N PRO A 30 -4.17 18.21 -1.50
CA PRO A 30 -2.79 18.09 -1.07
C PRO A 30 -1.86 19.02 -1.86
N GLU A 31 -0.92 19.62 -1.13
CA GLU A 31 0.08 20.53 -1.68
C GLU A 31 1.42 19.80 -1.83
N THR A 32 1.93 19.75 -3.06
CA THR A 32 3.23 19.13 -3.35
C THR A 32 4.37 20.09 -3.06
N ILE A 33 5.37 19.62 -2.32
CA ILE A 33 6.54 20.43 -1.95
C ILE A 33 7.40 20.64 -3.19
N SER A 34 7.64 21.90 -3.53
CA SER A 34 8.64 22.25 -4.53
C SER A 34 10.05 22.29 -3.92
N THR A 35 11.02 21.76 -4.65
CA THR A 35 12.44 21.81 -4.28
C THR A 35 13.04 23.19 -4.50
N VAL A 36 12.44 24.00 -5.38
CA VAL A 36 12.86 25.37 -5.71
C VAL A 36 11.71 26.34 -5.49
N ARG A 37 11.88 27.26 -4.54
CA ARG A 37 10.85 28.23 -4.16
C ARG A 37 10.37 29.02 -5.38
N GLY A 38 9.06 28.99 -5.63
CA GLY A 38 8.43 29.72 -6.74
C GLY A 38 8.47 29.02 -8.11
N MET A 39 9.02 27.80 -8.19
CA MET A 39 8.98 26.98 -9.41
C MET A 39 8.20 25.70 -9.15
N GLU A 40 7.60 25.12 -10.19
CA GLU A 40 6.94 23.81 -10.14
C GLU A 40 7.95 22.65 -10.30
N LYS A 41 9.05 22.69 -9.53
CA LYS A 41 10.06 21.64 -9.51
C LYS A 41 9.80 20.68 -8.35
N PHE A 42 9.00 19.66 -8.58
CA PHE A 42 8.58 18.72 -7.51
C PHE A 42 9.51 17.51 -7.34
N GLY A 43 10.17 17.08 -8.42
CA GLY A 43 11.02 15.88 -8.41
C GLY A 43 12.32 16.09 -7.63
N ILE A 44 12.56 15.21 -6.66
CA ILE A 44 13.79 15.09 -5.88
C ILE A 44 14.54 13.85 -6.37
N PRO A 45 15.73 13.99 -6.97
CA PRO A 45 16.51 12.84 -7.44
C PRO A 45 16.78 11.81 -6.32
N LEU A 46 16.63 10.52 -6.60
CA LEU A 46 16.90 9.40 -5.70
C LEU A 46 18.40 9.10 -5.60
N VAL A 47 19.16 10.12 -5.20
CA VAL A 47 20.63 10.07 -5.11
C VAL A 47 21.11 10.68 -3.80
N MET A 48 22.26 10.22 -3.33
CA MET A 48 22.89 10.65 -2.08
C MET A 48 24.39 10.81 -2.26
N PHE A 49 24.96 11.74 -1.51
CA PHE A 49 26.40 11.92 -1.42
C PHE A 49 26.81 11.87 0.05
N LEU A 50 27.69 10.94 0.40
CA LEU A 50 28.25 10.78 1.73
C LEU A 50 29.65 11.38 1.76
N GLU A 51 29.79 12.53 2.39
CA GLU A 51 31.11 13.15 2.57
C GLU A 51 31.93 12.34 3.61
N LYS A 52 33.24 12.19 3.39
CA LYS A 52 34.16 11.48 4.31
C LYS A 52 34.14 12.02 5.75
N LYS A 53 33.75 13.28 5.93
CA LYS A 53 33.59 13.94 7.24
C LYS A 53 32.24 13.65 7.92
N GLY A 54 31.38 12.84 7.30
CA GLY A 54 30.09 12.38 7.84
C GLY A 54 28.85 13.18 7.38
N THR A 55 29.02 14.27 6.63
CA THR A 55 27.88 15.04 6.11
C THR A 55 27.18 14.28 5.00
N THR A 56 25.84 14.23 5.05
CA THR A 56 25.02 13.57 4.02
C THR A 56 24.19 14.57 3.24
N TYR A 57 24.27 14.49 1.91
CA TYR A 57 23.47 15.28 0.98
C TYR A 57 22.56 14.35 0.17
N TYR A 58 21.43 14.87 -0.32
CA TYR A 58 20.45 14.11 -1.09
C TYR A 58 19.85 14.97 -2.20
N GLY A 59 19.29 14.32 -3.22
CA GLY A 59 18.63 15.00 -4.34
C GLY A 59 19.56 15.93 -5.11
N ASP A 60 19.05 17.11 -5.48
CA ASP A 60 19.82 18.11 -6.24
C ASP A 60 21.15 18.50 -5.56
N GLU A 61 21.21 18.50 -4.22
CA GLU A 61 22.45 18.82 -3.49
C GLU A 61 23.50 17.71 -3.59
N ALA A 62 23.08 16.45 -3.67
CA ALA A 62 23.98 15.34 -3.94
C ALA A 62 24.47 15.35 -5.39
N LEU A 63 23.59 15.66 -6.36
CA LEU A 63 23.99 15.79 -7.78
C LEU A 63 25.09 16.83 -8.00
N LYS A 64 25.00 17.99 -7.35
CA LYS A 64 26.03 19.04 -7.41
C LYS A 64 27.41 18.58 -6.89
N ARG A 65 27.47 17.46 -6.18
CA ARG A 65 28.67 16.93 -5.51
C ARG A 65 29.18 15.63 -6.14
N LYS A 66 28.57 15.13 -7.21
CA LYS A 66 28.92 13.85 -7.86
C LYS A 66 30.42 13.71 -8.15
N GLU A 67 31.06 14.78 -8.63
CA GLU A 67 32.48 14.81 -9.00
C GLU A 67 33.43 15.21 -7.86
N GLN A 68 32.94 15.39 -6.63
CA GLN A 68 33.77 15.82 -5.51
C GLN A 68 34.57 14.64 -4.93
N PRO A 69 35.92 14.73 -4.81
CA PRO A 69 36.77 13.60 -4.40
C PRO A 69 36.73 13.26 -2.89
N ASN A 70 36.02 14.08 -2.10
CA ASN A 70 35.94 13.98 -0.64
C ASN A 70 34.72 13.21 -0.13
N GLY A 71 34.07 12.41 -0.97
CA GLY A 71 32.95 11.57 -0.57
C GLY A 71 32.57 10.56 -1.64
N ASP A 72 31.55 9.77 -1.32
CA ASP A 72 31.02 8.71 -2.17
C ASP A 72 29.62 9.11 -2.66
N PHE A 73 29.41 8.99 -3.97
CA PHE A 73 28.13 9.28 -4.63
C PHE A 73 27.37 7.98 -4.89
N PHE A 74 26.09 7.95 -4.52
CA PHE A 74 25.20 6.81 -4.68
C PHE A 74 24.00 7.24 -5.52
N GLU A 75 23.75 6.50 -6.59
CA GLU A 75 22.58 6.63 -7.47
C GLU A 75 21.68 5.41 -7.34
N ASP A 76 20.50 5.46 -7.98
CA ASP A 76 19.54 4.36 -7.99
C ASP A 76 19.20 3.83 -6.59
N ILE A 77 19.06 4.72 -5.60
CA ILE A 77 18.96 4.33 -4.18
C ILE A 77 17.84 3.34 -3.93
N TYR A 78 16.68 3.55 -4.56
CA TYR A 78 15.54 2.65 -4.39
C TYR A 78 15.79 1.29 -5.04
N GLU A 79 16.28 1.26 -6.28
CA GLU A 79 16.56 0.02 -7.01
C GLU A 79 17.70 -0.79 -6.35
N GLY A 80 18.79 -0.12 -5.97
CA GLY A 80 19.87 -0.75 -5.21
C GLY A 80 19.39 -1.31 -3.87
N ALA A 81 18.45 -0.64 -3.20
CA ALA A 81 17.84 -1.14 -1.97
C ALA A 81 16.90 -2.33 -2.22
N LEU A 82 16.22 -2.43 -3.36
CA LEU A 82 15.42 -3.61 -3.70
C LEU A 82 16.27 -4.85 -3.99
N GLN A 83 17.52 -4.65 -4.43
CA GLN A 83 18.46 -5.71 -4.80
C GLN A 83 19.32 -6.20 -3.63
N GLU A 84 19.43 -5.42 -2.55
CA GLU A 84 20.16 -5.83 -1.34
C GLU A 84 19.44 -6.98 -0.62
N GLN A 85 20.20 -8.03 -0.31
CA GLN A 85 19.74 -9.09 0.57
C GLN A 85 20.08 -8.71 2.02
N THR A 86 19.08 -8.77 2.90
CA THR A 86 19.16 -8.31 4.30
C THR A 86 20.27 -8.96 5.14
N GLU A 87 20.82 -10.11 4.72
CA GLU A 87 21.80 -10.89 5.48
C GLU A 87 23.26 -10.56 5.13
N GLU A 88 23.55 -9.88 4.00
CA GLU A 88 24.92 -9.67 3.52
C GLU A 88 25.37 -8.22 3.47
N THR A 89 24.49 -7.28 3.06
CA THR A 89 24.83 -5.85 2.93
C THR A 89 23.57 -5.01 3.10
N THR A 90 23.67 -3.91 3.84
CA THR A 90 22.54 -3.01 4.19
C THR A 90 22.83 -1.54 3.87
N LEU A 91 23.76 -1.29 2.94
CA LEU A 91 24.19 0.07 2.62
C LEU A 91 23.07 0.85 1.95
N TYR A 92 22.49 0.30 0.87
CA TYR A 92 21.36 0.91 0.16
C TYR A 92 20.09 0.93 1.01
N HIS A 93 19.84 -0.10 1.82
CA HIS A 93 18.79 -0.07 2.84
C HIS A 93 18.94 1.16 3.76
N GLY A 94 20.13 1.36 4.33
CA GLY A 94 20.42 2.50 5.20
C GLY A 94 20.32 3.85 4.47
N LEU A 95 20.81 3.93 3.23
CA LEU A 95 20.68 5.12 2.38
C LEU A 95 19.21 5.44 2.10
N PHE A 96 18.40 4.45 1.75
CA PHE A 96 16.98 4.64 1.47
C PHE A 96 16.20 5.11 2.71
N VAL A 97 16.47 4.52 3.88
CA VAL A 97 15.92 4.98 5.17
C VAL A 97 16.27 6.45 5.42
N GLN A 98 17.55 6.83 5.24
CA GLN A 98 17.98 8.22 5.41
C GLN A 98 17.29 9.14 4.40
N PHE A 99 17.13 8.71 3.15
CA PHE A 99 16.46 9.47 2.11
C PHE A 99 14.98 9.73 2.48
N VAL A 100 14.23 8.69 2.84
CA VAL A 100 12.83 8.81 3.27
C VAL A 100 12.71 9.71 4.51
N ARG A 101 13.60 9.57 5.50
CA ARG A 101 13.66 10.44 6.68
C ARG A 101 13.84 11.92 6.29
N ARG A 102 14.68 12.20 5.29
CA ARG A 102 14.91 13.57 4.78
C ARG A 102 13.68 14.11 4.05
N LEU A 103 12.98 13.28 3.26
CA LEU A 103 11.71 13.66 2.63
C LEU A 103 10.70 14.09 3.68
N ILE A 104 10.45 13.28 4.73
CA ILE A 104 9.49 13.59 5.80
C ILE A 104 9.85 14.90 6.52
N ARG A 105 11.14 15.25 6.63
CA ARG A 105 11.58 16.52 7.22
C ARG A 105 11.26 17.75 6.37
N LEU A 106 10.98 17.61 5.07
CA LEU A 106 10.63 18.74 4.20
C LEU A 106 9.34 19.46 4.65
N LYS A 107 8.48 18.81 5.44
CA LYS A 107 7.31 19.42 6.09
C LYS A 107 7.66 20.69 6.89
N GLU A 108 8.87 20.78 7.42
CA GLU A 108 9.33 21.92 8.22
C GLU A 108 9.40 23.21 7.39
N ARG A 109 9.62 23.10 6.07
CA ARG A 109 9.58 24.24 5.14
C ARG A 109 8.20 24.91 5.07
N TYR A 110 7.16 24.17 5.44
CA TYR A 110 5.76 24.62 5.50
C TYR A 110 5.30 24.96 6.93
N GLY A 111 6.25 25.08 7.88
CA GLY A 111 5.95 25.42 9.27
C GLY A 111 5.28 24.28 10.06
N LEU A 112 5.19 23.08 9.51
CA LEU A 112 4.62 21.92 10.19
C LEU A 112 5.65 21.32 11.14
N LYS A 113 5.33 21.32 12.43
CA LYS A 113 6.19 20.83 13.52
C LYS A 113 5.66 19.53 14.10
N GLY A 114 6.58 18.68 14.58
CA GLY A 114 6.27 17.36 15.12
C GLY A 114 5.96 16.33 14.03
N ASP A 115 5.58 15.13 14.44
CA ASP A 115 5.36 14.02 13.51
C ASP A 115 4.00 14.11 12.80
N PRO A 116 3.93 13.68 11.53
CA PRO A 116 2.68 13.54 10.80
C PRO A 116 1.77 12.50 11.48
N THR A 117 0.45 12.68 11.34
CA THR A 117 -0.52 11.69 11.82
C THR A 117 -0.39 10.37 11.06
N CYS A 118 -0.11 10.44 9.75
CA CYS A 118 0.21 9.29 8.92
C CYS A 118 1.08 9.71 7.73
N VAL A 119 1.99 8.82 7.34
CA VAL A 119 2.79 8.87 6.11
C VAL A 119 2.32 7.74 5.21
N ALA A 120 2.09 8.03 3.94
CA ALA A 120 1.87 7.04 2.91
C ALA A 120 3.01 7.06 1.91
N ILE A 121 3.56 5.91 1.59
CA ILE A 121 4.54 5.74 0.50
C ILE A 121 3.86 4.99 -0.63
N THR A 122 3.89 5.57 -1.83
CA THR A 122 3.49 4.91 -3.07
C THR A 122 4.71 4.61 -3.93
N VAL A 123 4.71 3.42 -4.53
CA VAL A 123 5.74 2.90 -5.44
C VAL A 123 5.08 2.34 -6.70
N PRO A 124 5.79 2.17 -7.82
CA PRO A 124 5.20 1.63 -9.04
C PRO A 124 4.49 0.28 -8.83
N VAL A 125 5.15 -0.64 -8.14
CA VAL A 125 4.65 -1.99 -7.86
C VAL A 125 5.03 -2.39 -6.44
N LEU A 126 4.06 -2.91 -5.67
CA LEU A 126 4.32 -3.52 -4.35
C LEU A 126 4.75 -4.99 -4.50
N SER A 127 5.96 -5.21 -4.99
CA SER A 127 6.58 -6.54 -5.02
C SER A 127 6.94 -7.03 -3.61
N GLN A 128 7.27 -8.32 -3.45
CA GLN A 128 7.72 -8.86 -2.17
C GLN A 128 8.99 -8.14 -1.66
N GLN A 129 9.91 -7.81 -2.56
CA GLN A 129 11.12 -7.03 -2.23
C GLN A 129 10.75 -5.61 -1.78
N ALA A 130 9.84 -4.93 -2.48
CA ALA A 130 9.38 -3.60 -2.10
C ALA A 130 8.69 -3.61 -0.74
N ILE A 131 7.84 -4.61 -0.47
CA ILE A 131 7.18 -4.79 0.83
C ILE A 131 8.21 -4.98 1.94
N ALA A 132 9.20 -5.86 1.74
CA ALA A 132 10.25 -6.12 2.74
C ALA A 132 11.09 -4.86 3.02
N LEU A 133 11.50 -4.14 1.98
CA LEU A 133 12.25 -2.88 2.11
C LEU A 133 11.42 -1.82 2.85
N LEU A 134 10.15 -1.65 2.50
CA LEU A 134 9.29 -0.66 3.14
C LEU A 134 8.98 -1.02 4.60
N GLN A 135 8.83 -2.31 4.92
CA GLN A 135 8.74 -2.79 6.30
C GLN A 135 10.03 -2.51 7.08
N TYR A 136 11.20 -2.71 6.47
CA TYR A 136 12.48 -2.33 7.06
C TYR A 136 12.54 -0.82 7.34
N VAL A 137 12.13 0.01 6.37
CA VAL A 137 12.03 1.48 6.56
C VAL A 137 11.11 1.83 7.73
N ARG A 138 9.97 1.16 7.86
CA ARG A 138 9.05 1.39 8.97
C ARG A 138 9.68 1.11 10.32
N GLN A 139 10.41 -0.01 10.44
CA GLN A 139 11.12 -0.37 11.67
C GLN A 139 12.23 0.65 12.01
N GLU A 140 13.06 1.01 11.03
CA GLU A 140 14.19 1.96 11.23
C GLU A 140 13.76 3.41 11.48
N LEU A 141 12.53 3.76 11.11
CA LEU A 141 11.92 5.05 11.38
C LEU A 141 11.01 5.04 12.62
N ASP A 142 10.86 3.90 13.30
CA ASP A 142 10.03 3.71 14.50
C ASP A 142 8.55 4.12 14.30
N PHE A 143 8.01 3.80 13.11
CA PHE A 143 6.59 4.01 12.82
C PHE A 143 5.77 2.75 13.08
N SER A 144 4.56 2.91 13.62
CA SER A 144 3.58 1.83 13.65
C SER A 144 2.92 1.59 12.27
N GLU A 145 2.21 0.48 12.13
CA GLU A 145 1.38 0.17 10.94
C GLU A 145 0.37 1.26 10.60
N LYS A 146 -0.10 2.03 11.60
CA LYS A 146 -1.08 3.11 11.41
C LYS A 146 -0.43 4.42 11.00
N GLU A 147 0.85 4.63 11.35
CA GLU A 147 1.56 5.87 11.10
C GLU A 147 2.34 5.85 9.78
N LEU A 148 2.66 4.68 9.24
CA LEU A 148 3.29 4.53 7.93
C LEU A 148 2.63 3.41 7.11
N ILE A 149 1.97 3.77 6.02
CA ILE A 149 1.27 2.85 5.12
C ILE A 149 1.91 2.81 3.72
N PHE A 150 1.69 1.70 3.01
CA PHE A 150 2.25 1.44 1.68
C PHE A 150 1.15 1.12 0.68
N MET A 151 1.32 1.62 -0.54
CA MET A 151 0.40 1.40 -1.66
C MET A 151 1.17 1.37 -2.98
N ASP A 152 0.57 0.83 -4.03
CA ASP A 152 1.10 0.96 -5.38
C ASP A 152 0.53 2.20 -6.10
N TYR A 153 0.97 2.43 -7.33
CA TYR A 153 0.48 3.56 -8.14
C TYR A 153 -1.01 3.45 -8.48
N ALA A 154 -1.55 2.24 -8.61
CA ALA A 154 -2.96 2.04 -8.91
C ALA A 154 -3.86 2.45 -7.73
N GLU A 155 -3.50 2.07 -6.51
CA GLU A 155 -4.21 2.52 -5.31
C GLU A 155 -4.05 4.02 -5.08
N SER A 156 -2.85 4.57 -5.29
CA SER A 156 -2.65 6.02 -5.20
C SER A 156 -3.50 6.79 -6.23
N PHE A 157 -3.57 6.30 -7.47
CA PHE A 157 -4.42 6.86 -8.51
C PHE A 157 -5.91 6.76 -8.15
N PHE A 158 -6.35 5.63 -7.58
CA PHE A 158 -7.69 5.48 -7.02
C PHE A 158 -7.97 6.53 -5.94
N LEU A 159 -7.09 6.65 -4.95
CA LEU A 159 -7.23 7.61 -3.87
C LEU A 159 -7.31 9.04 -4.38
N HIS A 160 -6.44 9.43 -5.33
CA HIS A 160 -6.54 10.73 -5.95
C HIS A 160 -7.91 10.94 -6.63
N THR A 161 -8.32 9.99 -7.48
CA THR A 161 -9.50 10.10 -8.33
C THR A 161 -10.79 10.23 -7.54
N TYR A 162 -11.01 9.37 -6.54
CA TYR A 162 -12.28 9.35 -5.80
C TYR A 162 -12.39 10.41 -4.70
N HIS A 163 -11.32 11.17 -4.46
CA HIS A 163 -11.38 12.43 -3.69
C HIS A 163 -11.69 13.65 -4.57
N GLN A 164 -11.76 13.48 -5.90
CA GLN A 164 -12.19 14.55 -6.81
C GLN A 164 -13.72 14.64 -6.91
N GLU A 165 -14.19 15.73 -7.53
CA GLU A 165 -15.61 15.94 -7.81
C GLU A 165 -16.21 14.81 -8.65
N ALA A 166 -17.46 14.42 -8.33
CA ALA A 166 -18.15 13.28 -8.95
C ALA A 166 -18.26 13.33 -10.48
N VAL A 167 -18.25 14.52 -11.05
CA VAL A 167 -18.25 14.73 -12.50
C VAL A 167 -17.00 14.16 -13.19
N LEU A 168 -15.88 14.02 -12.46
CA LEU A 168 -14.63 13.49 -13.00
C LEU A 168 -14.58 11.96 -13.07
N TRP A 169 -15.51 11.26 -12.41
CA TRP A 169 -15.54 9.79 -12.34
C TRP A 169 -16.93 9.22 -12.66
N GLN A 170 -17.67 9.87 -13.55
CA GLN A 170 -18.98 9.39 -14.02
C GLN A 170 -18.87 8.05 -14.75
N HIS A 171 -17.78 7.86 -15.49
CA HIS A 171 -17.40 6.61 -16.15
C HIS A 171 -15.99 6.21 -15.73
N ASP A 172 -15.35 5.28 -16.44
CA ASP A 172 -13.98 4.88 -16.15
C ASP A 172 -13.03 6.09 -16.23
N VAL A 173 -11.94 6.01 -15.46
CA VAL A 173 -10.95 7.08 -15.35
C VAL A 173 -9.57 6.51 -15.70
N ALA A 174 -8.93 7.12 -16.68
CA ALA A 174 -7.66 6.67 -17.24
C ALA A 174 -6.50 7.51 -16.72
N MET A 175 -5.35 6.87 -16.50
CA MET A 175 -4.07 7.52 -16.33
C MET A 175 -3.05 6.90 -17.27
N PHE A 176 -2.35 7.73 -18.03
CA PHE A 176 -1.11 7.36 -18.69
C PHE A 176 0.05 7.91 -17.87
N TYR A 177 0.98 7.05 -17.49
CA TYR A 177 2.22 7.39 -16.82
C TYR A 177 3.39 7.17 -17.78
N PHE A 178 4.14 8.22 -18.12
CA PHE A 178 5.23 8.13 -19.08
C PHE A 178 6.53 8.70 -18.49
N GLN A 179 7.52 7.84 -18.33
CA GLN A 179 8.85 8.21 -17.82
C GLN A 179 9.94 7.50 -18.61
N GLY A 180 10.95 8.25 -19.06
CA GLY A 180 12.01 7.71 -19.92
C GLY A 180 11.44 7.13 -21.21
N ALA A 181 11.60 5.82 -21.39
CA ALA A 181 11.06 5.06 -22.51
C ALA A 181 9.92 4.10 -22.10
N GLU A 182 9.39 4.26 -20.89
CA GLU A 182 8.38 3.36 -20.30
C GLU A 182 7.03 4.08 -20.19
N LEU A 183 6.03 3.55 -20.89
CA LEU A 183 4.67 4.04 -20.86
C LEU A 183 3.77 3.01 -20.18
N SER A 184 3.09 3.41 -19.11
CA SER A 184 2.11 2.58 -18.39
C SER A 184 0.73 3.22 -18.46
N PHE A 185 -0.30 2.39 -18.60
CA PHE A 185 -1.70 2.79 -18.59
C PHE A 185 -2.40 2.13 -17.41
N TYR A 186 -3.22 2.92 -16.72
CA TYR A 186 -4.07 2.50 -15.63
C TYR A 186 -5.51 2.90 -15.94
N LEU A 187 -6.45 1.98 -15.80
CA LEU A 187 -7.87 2.25 -15.95
C LEU A 187 -8.62 1.87 -14.69
N LEU A 188 -9.17 2.87 -14.00
CA LEU A 188 -10.03 2.65 -12.86
C LEU A 188 -11.45 2.34 -13.35
N HIS A 189 -11.90 1.13 -13.07
CA HIS A 189 -13.27 0.69 -13.33
C HIS A 189 -14.07 0.61 -12.04
N ARG A 190 -15.26 1.22 -12.02
CA ARG A 190 -16.13 1.25 -10.85
C ARG A 190 -17.40 0.46 -11.04
N LYS A 191 -17.63 -0.48 -10.12
CA LYS A 191 -18.94 -1.14 -9.97
C LYS A 191 -19.85 -0.31 -9.05
N SER A 192 -20.68 0.53 -9.66
CA SER A 192 -21.66 1.37 -8.97
C SER A 192 -22.91 0.60 -8.50
N GLY A 193 -23.71 1.22 -7.63
CA GLY A 193 -25.01 0.68 -7.18
C GLY A 193 -24.95 -0.20 -5.92
N LEU A 194 -23.76 -0.34 -5.33
CA LEU A 194 -23.54 -1.01 -4.05
C LEU A 194 -23.38 0.02 -2.92
N LYS A 195 -23.69 -0.36 -1.67
CA LYS A 195 -23.43 0.49 -0.50
C LYS A 195 -21.94 0.85 -0.37
N VAL A 196 -21.07 -0.10 -0.72
CA VAL A 196 -19.64 0.09 -0.89
C VAL A 196 -19.32 -0.23 -2.35
N GLN A 197 -18.89 0.77 -3.10
CA GLN A 197 -18.60 0.65 -4.53
C GLN A 197 -17.19 0.10 -4.72
N PHE A 198 -17.10 -1.01 -5.44
CA PHE A 198 -15.83 -1.65 -5.75
C PHE A 198 -15.16 -0.93 -6.92
N VAL A 199 -13.88 -0.66 -6.76
CA VAL A 199 -13.04 -0.10 -7.82
C VAL A 199 -11.87 -1.04 -8.08
N THR A 200 -11.67 -1.41 -9.33
CA THR A 200 -10.51 -2.20 -9.79
C THR A 200 -9.64 -1.33 -10.70
N ALA A 201 -8.37 -1.70 -10.86
CA ALA A 201 -7.46 -1.07 -11.81
C ALA A 201 -7.00 -2.09 -12.84
N GLU A 202 -7.25 -1.83 -14.12
CA GLU A 202 -6.56 -2.53 -15.21
C GLU A 202 -5.23 -1.84 -15.49
N GLN A 203 -4.20 -2.61 -15.83
CA GLN A 203 -2.87 -2.09 -16.12
C GLN A 203 -2.36 -2.64 -17.46
N LYS A 204 -1.71 -1.77 -18.24
CA LYS A 204 -0.99 -2.14 -19.45
C LYS A 204 0.33 -1.39 -19.52
N HIS A 205 1.32 -1.96 -20.18
CA HIS A 205 2.66 -1.40 -20.27
C HIS A 205 3.22 -1.52 -21.69
N TRP A 206 3.92 -0.49 -22.13
CA TRP A 206 4.62 -0.43 -23.41
C TRP A 206 6.03 0.11 -23.20
N GLN A 207 7.00 -0.58 -23.79
CA GLN A 207 8.33 -0.04 -23.99
C GLN A 207 8.33 0.78 -25.29
N VAL A 208 8.46 2.10 -25.16
CA VAL A 208 8.54 3.01 -26.30
C VAL A 208 9.96 2.91 -26.88
N PRO A 209 10.13 2.65 -28.19
CA PRO A 209 11.45 2.66 -28.81
C PRO A 209 12.17 3.99 -28.62
N GLU A 210 13.46 3.97 -28.22
CA GLU A 210 14.24 5.20 -27.98
C GLU A 210 14.34 6.10 -29.22
N SER A 211 14.34 5.50 -30.42
CA SER A 211 14.32 6.24 -31.70
C SER A 211 13.06 7.09 -31.87
N ILE A 212 11.95 6.70 -31.25
CA ILE A 212 10.68 7.43 -31.26
C ILE A 212 10.69 8.54 -30.21
N CYS A 213 11.27 8.30 -29.02
CA CYS A 213 11.30 9.27 -27.90
C CYS A 213 12.00 10.60 -28.22
N THR A 214 12.79 10.66 -29.29
CA THR A 214 13.52 11.86 -29.71
C THR A 214 12.78 12.71 -30.75
N HIS A 215 11.64 12.23 -31.27
CA HIS A 215 10.89 12.86 -32.35
C HIS A 215 9.41 13.05 -31.95
N ALA A 216 9.02 14.30 -31.68
CA ALA A 216 7.67 14.65 -31.21
C ALA A 216 6.53 14.10 -32.10
N GLU A 217 6.68 14.13 -33.41
CA GLU A 217 5.67 13.64 -34.37
C GLU A 217 5.50 12.12 -34.30
N LEU A 218 6.62 11.37 -34.22
CA LEU A 218 6.58 9.91 -34.08
C LEU A 218 6.03 9.51 -32.70
N MET A 219 6.36 10.27 -31.66
CA MET A 219 5.82 10.07 -30.32
C MET A 219 4.31 10.26 -30.29
N ASP A 220 3.80 11.31 -30.95
CA ASP A 220 2.36 11.58 -31.07
C ASP A 220 1.65 10.49 -31.86
N GLU A 221 2.22 10.05 -32.99
CA GLU A 221 1.66 8.94 -33.78
C GLU A 221 1.59 7.65 -32.96
N TYR A 222 2.71 7.27 -32.32
CA TYR A 222 2.79 6.09 -31.47
C TYR A 222 1.77 6.14 -30.34
N PHE A 223 1.75 7.24 -29.58
CA PHE A 223 0.85 7.40 -28.46
C PHE A 223 -0.62 7.45 -28.89
N SER A 224 -0.93 8.02 -30.06
CA SER A 224 -2.30 8.02 -30.59
C SER A 224 -2.83 6.59 -30.80
N ASN A 225 -1.97 5.65 -31.22
CA ASN A 225 -2.32 4.24 -31.36
C ASN A 225 -2.54 3.58 -29.99
N VAL A 226 -1.68 3.89 -29.02
CA VAL A 226 -1.86 3.44 -27.63
C VAL A 226 -3.20 3.94 -27.07
N VAL A 227 -3.58 5.19 -27.30
CA VAL A 227 -4.88 5.74 -26.87
C VAL A 227 -6.04 4.98 -27.53
N ARG A 228 -5.98 4.70 -28.84
CA ARG A 228 -7.01 3.91 -29.54
C ARG A 228 -7.17 2.51 -28.93
N GLU A 229 -6.05 1.84 -28.66
CA GLU A 229 -6.04 0.50 -28.09
C GLU A 229 -6.57 0.48 -26.65
N SER A 230 -6.08 1.39 -25.81
CA SER A 230 -6.45 1.47 -24.39
C SER A 230 -7.90 1.86 -24.16
N PHE A 231 -8.51 2.64 -25.07
CA PHE A 231 -9.88 3.13 -24.90
C PHE A 231 -10.92 2.22 -25.55
N ALA A 232 -10.48 1.22 -26.32
CA ALA A 232 -11.37 0.30 -26.99
C ALA A 232 -12.29 -0.40 -25.98
N LYS A 233 -13.62 -0.25 -26.17
CA LYS A 233 -14.69 -0.82 -25.32
C LYS A 233 -14.91 -0.16 -23.96
N HIS A 234 -14.24 0.96 -23.66
CA HIS A 234 -14.42 1.67 -22.39
C HIS A 234 -15.08 3.04 -22.58
N ALA A 235 -16.07 3.34 -21.75
CA ALA A 235 -16.57 4.70 -21.59
C ALA A 235 -15.66 5.41 -20.59
N ILE A 236 -14.95 6.45 -21.04
CA ILE A 236 -13.97 7.16 -20.21
C ILE A 236 -14.44 8.59 -20.01
N SER A 237 -14.40 9.05 -18.76
CA SER A 237 -14.82 10.40 -18.36
C SER A 237 -13.64 11.37 -18.23
N THR A 238 -12.53 10.88 -17.67
CA THR A 238 -11.33 11.68 -17.37
C THR A 238 -10.07 10.92 -17.74
N VAL A 239 -9.07 11.65 -18.23
CA VAL A 239 -7.74 11.13 -18.57
C VAL A 239 -6.67 12.00 -17.93
N TYR A 240 -5.76 11.35 -17.19
CA TYR A 240 -4.58 11.98 -16.62
C TYR A 240 -3.34 11.58 -17.42
N PHE A 241 -2.49 12.55 -17.74
CA PHE A 241 -1.17 12.37 -18.32
C PHE A 241 -0.13 12.74 -17.26
N VAL A 242 0.61 11.74 -16.80
CA VAL A 242 1.52 11.86 -15.65
C VAL A 242 2.94 11.52 -16.07
N GLY A 243 3.90 12.35 -15.66
CA GLY A 243 5.32 12.11 -15.87
C GLY A 243 5.97 12.96 -16.97
N ASP A 244 7.30 12.96 -16.98
CA ASP A 244 8.12 13.85 -17.84
C ASP A 244 8.02 13.49 -19.33
N GLY A 245 7.59 12.27 -19.68
CA GLY A 245 7.41 11.86 -21.09
C GLY A 245 6.33 12.66 -21.85
N PHE A 246 5.46 13.38 -21.13
CA PHE A 246 4.45 14.25 -21.72
C PHE A 246 4.90 15.73 -21.85
N ASP A 247 6.12 16.06 -21.45
CA ASP A 247 6.68 17.40 -21.65
C ASP A 247 6.87 17.70 -23.14
N GLY A 248 6.75 18.97 -23.54
CA GLY A 248 7.07 19.41 -24.91
C GLY A 248 5.88 19.60 -25.86
N ASN A 249 4.64 19.54 -25.38
CA ASN A 249 3.42 19.89 -26.13
C ASN A 249 3.29 19.19 -27.50
N TRP A 250 3.58 17.89 -27.52
CA TRP A 250 3.55 17.06 -28.73
C TRP A 250 2.22 16.33 -28.95
N LEU A 251 1.32 16.31 -27.96
CA LEU A 251 0.02 15.62 -28.00
C LEU A 251 -0.99 16.32 -28.94
N ARG A 252 -0.87 16.17 -30.26
CA ARG A 252 -1.79 16.78 -31.23
C ARG A 252 -2.83 15.77 -31.72
N GLU A 253 -2.38 14.77 -32.46
CA GLU A 253 -3.21 13.69 -32.96
C GLU A 253 -3.74 12.84 -31.80
N SER A 254 -2.94 12.62 -30.75
CA SER A 254 -3.37 11.91 -29.56
C SER A 254 -4.60 12.55 -28.88
N LEU A 255 -4.63 13.88 -28.77
CA LEU A 255 -5.80 14.60 -28.24
C LEU A 255 -6.99 14.56 -29.21
N ARG A 256 -6.74 14.58 -30.53
CA ARG A 256 -7.81 14.43 -31.54
C ARG A 256 -8.49 13.07 -31.41
N VAL A 257 -7.70 12.00 -31.29
CA VAL A 257 -8.19 10.62 -31.10
C VAL A 257 -8.96 10.47 -29.78
N MET A 258 -8.50 11.13 -28.72
CA MET A 258 -9.16 11.13 -27.41
C MET A 258 -10.59 11.70 -27.46
N GLY A 259 -10.80 12.69 -28.34
CA GLY A 259 -12.07 13.39 -28.52
C GLY A 259 -12.34 14.43 -27.42
N THR A 260 -13.33 15.28 -27.65
CA THR A 260 -13.63 16.46 -26.80
C THR A 260 -14.53 16.18 -25.60
N ASN A 261 -15.09 14.97 -25.50
CA ASN A 261 -16.07 14.63 -24.45
C ASN A 261 -15.43 14.22 -23.11
N LYS A 262 -14.10 14.20 -23.02
CA LYS A 262 -13.34 13.79 -21.83
C LYS A 262 -12.61 14.98 -21.25
N ARG A 263 -12.41 14.96 -19.93
CA ARG A 263 -11.54 15.93 -19.27
C ARG A 263 -10.11 15.42 -19.26
N GLY A 264 -9.17 16.23 -19.75
CA GLY A 264 -7.75 15.90 -19.78
C GLY A 264 -6.98 16.73 -18.74
N PHE A 265 -6.09 16.09 -17.99
CA PHE A 265 -5.22 16.75 -17.03
C PHE A 265 -3.77 16.32 -17.28
N LEU A 266 -2.87 17.30 -17.36
CA LEU A 266 -1.43 17.07 -17.49
C LEU A 266 -0.75 17.49 -16.18
N GLY A 267 0.10 16.64 -15.62
CA GLY A 267 0.80 16.95 -14.38
C GLY A 267 1.85 15.91 -14.00
N LYS A 268 2.51 16.11 -12.86
CA LYS A 268 3.60 15.23 -12.41
C LYS A 268 3.41 14.68 -11.00
N ASN A 269 2.51 15.28 -10.23
CA ASN A 269 2.36 15.06 -8.79
C ASN A 269 1.09 14.27 -8.41
N LEU A 270 0.39 13.69 -9.37
CA LEU A 270 -0.86 12.96 -9.12
C LEU A 270 -0.66 11.85 -8.07
N LEU A 271 0.40 11.07 -8.21
CA LEU A 271 0.67 9.91 -7.36
C LEU A 271 1.10 10.30 -5.94
N THR A 272 1.88 11.36 -5.77
CA THR A 272 2.19 11.87 -4.42
C THR A 272 0.96 12.48 -3.73
N ARG A 273 0.05 13.13 -4.49
CA ARG A 273 -1.23 13.64 -3.97
C ARG A 273 -2.16 12.49 -3.58
N GLY A 274 -2.26 11.46 -4.42
CA GLY A 274 -3.01 10.23 -4.13
C GLY A 274 -2.53 9.54 -2.85
N ALA A 275 -1.22 9.43 -2.66
CA ALA A 275 -0.63 8.93 -1.42
C ALA A 275 -1.02 9.81 -0.22
N ALA A 276 -0.97 11.14 -0.34
CA ALA A 276 -1.35 12.04 0.76
C ALA A 276 -2.82 11.89 1.15
N TYR A 277 -3.72 11.73 0.16
CA TYR A 277 -5.11 11.35 0.41
C TYR A 277 -5.22 9.99 1.10
N GLY A 278 -4.41 9.01 0.71
CA GLY A 278 -4.33 7.71 1.38
C GLY A 278 -3.94 7.80 2.84
N ALA A 279 -2.87 8.53 3.16
CA ALA A 279 -2.43 8.77 4.53
C ALA A 279 -3.56 9.35 5.40
N TRP A 280 -4.28 10.34 4.88
CA TRP A 280 -5.47 10.88 5.55
C TRP A 280 -6.60 9.84 5.67
N ARG A 281 -6.96 9.23 4.55
CA ARG A 281 -8.13 8.37 4.42
C ARG A 281 -8.05 7.13 5.30
N TYR A 282 -6.90 6.47 5.36
CA TYR A 282 -6.70 5.28 6.18
C TYR A 282 -6.46 5.59 7.65
N SER A 283 -6.05 6.83 7.99
CA SER A 283 -5.99 7.28 9.39
C SER A 283 -7.39 7.51 10.00
N LYS A 284 -8.42 7.71 9.16
CA LYS A 284 -9.80 7.96 9.57
C LYS A 284 -10.70 6.80 9.17
N PRO A 285 -11.06 5.88 10.09
CA PRO A 285 -11.82 4.67 9.76
C PRO A 285 -13.30 4.92 9.42
N GLU A 286 -13.72 6.17 9.19
CA GLU A 286 -15.07 6.48 8.71
C GLU A 286 -15.34 5.84 7.34
N THR A 287 -16.62 5.58 7.04
CA THR A 287 -17.01 4.93 5.79
C THR A 287 -17.04 5.92 4.61
N TRP A 288 -16.12 5.79 3.65
CA TRP A 288 -16.04 6.60 2.42
C TRP A 288 -16.87 6.06 1.24
N GLY A 289 -17.44 4.86 1.37
CA GLY A 289 -18.31 4.27 0.35
C GLY A 289 -17.59 3.68 -0.87
N PHE A 290 -16.26 3.70 -0.91
CA PHE A 290 -15.43 3.08 -1.94
C PHE A 290 -14.50 2.04 -1.33
N PHE A 291 -14.24 0.97 -2.09
CA PHE A 291 -13.25 -0.05 -1.78
C PHE A 291 -12.38 -0.32 -3.01
N PHE A 292 -11.07 -0.12 -2.86
CA PHE A 292 -10.10 -0.50 -3.88
C PHE A 292 -9.83 -1.99 -3.80
N ASN A 293 -10.27 -2.70 -4.82
CA ASN A 293 -10.17 -4.14 -4.92
C ASN A 293 -8.92 -4.53 -5.73
N CYS A 294 -7.87 -4.93 -5.02
CA CYS A 294 -6.63 -5.41 -5.61
C CYS A 294 -6.06 -6.62 -4.83
N GLU A 295 -5.03 -7.25 -5.39
CA GLU A 295 -4.48 -8.51 -4.91
C GLU A 295 -3.89 -8.43 -3.49
N TYR A 296 -3.35 -7.27 -3.10
CA TYR A 296 -2.72 -7.11 -1.80
C TYR A 296 -3.68 -6.72 -0.67
N LYS A 297 -4.98 -6.52 -0.96
CA LYS A 297 -6.00 -6.16 0.04
C LYS A 297 -6.74 -7.40 0.52
N MET A 298 -6.97 -7.46 1.82
CA MET A 298 -7.80 -8.50 2.42
C MET A 298 -9.24 -8.37 1.92
N GLN A 299 -9.73 -9.41 1.25
CA GLN A 299 -11.06 -9.44 0.61
C GLN A 299 -12.20 -9.73 1.59
N GLY A 300 -11.86 -10.11 2.83
CA GLY A 300 -12.80 -10.41 3.88
C GLY A 300 -12.26 -10.10 5.27
N GLU A 301 -13.18 -10.09 6.22
CA GLU A 301 -12.96 -9.96 7.65
C GLU A 301 -12.96 -11.35 8.28
N LEU A 302 -12.06 -11.57 9.24
CA LEU A 302 -12.02 -12.77 10.05
C LEU A 302 -12.19 -12.38 11.52
N ASP A 303 -13.29 -12.82 12.11
CA ASP A 303 -13.63 -12.58 13.50
C ASP A 303 -13.62 -13.90 14.28
N LEU A 304 -13.08 -13.89 15.49
CA LEU A 304 -13.06 -15.03 16.40
C LEU A 304 -14.14 -14.86 17.47
N ARG A 305 -15.00 -15.88 17.64
CA ARG A 305 -15.95 -15.91 18.75
C ARG A 305 -15.20 -16.09 20.08
N ILE A 306 -15.53 -15.27 21.06
CA ILE A 306 -15.02 -15.37 22.42
C ILE A 306 -16.15 -15.17 23.43
N GLU A 307 -15.93 -15.61 24.67
CA GLU A 307 -16.70 -15.17 25.82
C GLU A 307 -15.88 -14.17 26.62
N SER A 308 -16.49 -13.05 27.01
CA SER A 308 -15.89 -12.06 27.91
C SER A 308 -16.91 -11.59 28.93
N GLN A 309 -16.55 -11.69 30.22
CA GLN A 309 -17.42 -11.28 31.34
C GLN A 309 -18.83 -11.92 31.29
N GLY A 310 -18.91 -13.18 30.86
CA GLY A 310 -20.17 -13.93 30.75
C GLY A 310 -21.03 -13.57 29.54
N ALA A 311 -20.51 -12.78 28.59
CA ALA A 311 -21.18 -12.45 27.33
C ALA A 311 -20.43 -13.01 26.12
N ASP A 312 -21.16 -13.67 25.23
CA ASP A 312 -20.67 -14.06 23.91
C ASP A 312 -20.41 -12.83 23.03
N GLY A 313 -19.29 -12.85 22.31
CA GLY A 313 -18.90 -11.78 21.40
C GLY A 313 -17.90 -12.23 20.35
N PHE A 314 -17.38 -11.27 19.58
CA PHE A 314 -16.39 -11.50 18.56
C PHE A 314 -15.23 -10.52 18.70
N ILE A 315 -14.00 -10.99 18.48
CA ILE A 315 -12.82 -10.15 18.32
C ILE A 315 -12.27 -10.26 16.90
N ARG A 316 -11.80 -9.14 16.37
CA ARG A 316 -11.27 -9.01 15.01
C ARG A 316 -9.86 -9.59 14.93
N LEU A 317 -9.64 -10.58 14.06
CA LEU A 317 -8.32 -11.10 13.71
C LEU A 317 -7.79 -10.47 12.40
N ILE A 318 -8.66 -10.29 11.41
CA ILE A 318 -8.35 -9.70 10.10
C ILE A 318 -9.40 -8.67 9.74
N GLU A 319 -8.97 -7.45 9.43
CA GLU A 319 -9.82 -6.39 8.90
C GLU A 319 -9.88 -6.43 7.38
N ALA A 320 -11.06 -6.31 6.79
CA ALA A 320 -11.18 -6.29 5.34
C ALA A 320 -10.66 -4.97 4.78
N GLY A 321 -9.95 -5.05 3.66
CA GLY A 321 -9.31 -3.92 3.01
C GLY A 321 -8.02 -3.43 3.66
N GLN A 322 -7.54 -4.07 4.74
CA GLN A 322 -6.15 -3.90 5.16
C GLN A 322 -5.20 -4.61 4.17
N ASN A 323 -3.94 -4.24 4.15
CA ASN A 323 -2.94 -4.96 3.35
C ASN A 323 -2.63 -6.32 4.01
N TRP A 324 -2.50 -7.41 3.25
CA TRP A 324 -2.24 -8.73 3.84
C TRP A 324 -0.89 -8.83 4.58
N PHE A 325 0.07 -7.99 4.21
CA PHE A 325 1.39 -7.92 4.83
C PHE A 325 1.43 -7.02 6.09
N CYS A 326 0.30 -6.45 6.51
CA CYS A 326 0.23 -5.76 7.80
C CYS A 326 0.26 -6.76 8.95
N GLN A 327 0.90 -6.38 10.06
CA GLN A 327 0.87 -7.19 11.27
C GLN A 327 -0.57 -7.35 11.80
N THR A 328 -0.95 -8.58 12.11
CA THR A 328 -2.24 -8.91 12.72
C THR A 328 -2.15 -8.95 14.24
N PRO A 329 -3.24 -8.65 14.95
CA PRO A 329 -3.26 -8.78 16.40
C PRO A 329 -3.04 -10.24 16.84
N SER A 330 -2.32 -10.39 17.95
CA SER A 330 -2.17 -11.67 18.65
C SER A 330 -2.87 -11.59 20.00
N PHE A 331 -3.72 -12.58 20.29
CA PHE A 331 -4.50 -12.64 21.52
C PHE A 331 -4.08 -13.83 22.38
N LYS A 332 -4.11 -13.64 23.69
CA LYS A 332 -3.98 -14.73 24.67
C LYS A 332 -5.36 -14.99 25.27
N LEU A 333 -5.86 -16.19 25.08
CA LEU A 333 -7.22 -16.60 25.45
C LEU A 333 -7.16 -17.81 26.39
N LEU A 334 -8.13 -17.90 27.29
CA LEU A 334 -8.35 -19.08 28.13
C LEU A 334 -9.25 -20.06 27.39
N TYR A 335 -9.01 -21.35 27.59
CA TYR A 335 -9.88 -22.40 27.07
C TYR A 335 -11.20 -22.41 27.85
N GLY A 336 -12.32 -22.31 27.14
CA GLY A 336 -13.67 -22.34 27.71
C GLY A 336 -14.34 -23.72 27.67
N GLY A 337 -13.56 -24.80 27.69
CA GLY A 337 -14.08 -26.16 27.89
C GLY A 337 -14.58 -26.88 26.64
N THR A 338 -14.90 -26.14 25.57
CA THR A 338 -15.32 -26.72 24.29
C THR A 338 -14.13 -26.81 23.32
N PRO A 339 -13.80 -28.00 22.77
CA PRO A 339 -12.64 -28.20 21.91
C PRO A 339 -12.92 -27.72 20.48
N GLU A 340 -13.34 -26.47 20.34
CA GLU A 340 -13.76 -25.88 19.07
C GLU A 340 -13.39 -24.40 19.02
N ILE A 341 -12.95 -23.94 17.84
CA ILE A 341 -12.82 -22.54 17.49
C ILE A 341 -13.94 -22.18 16.53
N VAL A 342 -14.70 -21.14 16.85
CA VAL A 342 -15.75 -20.62 15.98
C VAL A 342 -15.29 -19.30 15.37
N LEU A 343 -15.20 -19.26 14.05
CA LEU A 343 -14.82 -18.09 13.27
C LEU A 343 -16.02 -17.57 12.49
N LYS A 344 -16.14 -16.25 12.40
CA LYS A 344 -17.08 -15.58 11.50
C LYS A 344 -16.28 -14.92 10.37
N ILE A 345 -16.64 -15.26 9.14
CA ILE A 345 -16.04 -14.73 7.91
C ILE A 345 -17.05 -13.81 7.25
N SER A 346 -16.70 -12.56 7.05
CA SER A 346 -17.56 -11.58 6.37
C SER A 346 -16.82 -11.02 5.14
N ARG A 347 -17.53 -10.68 4.06
CA ARG A 347 -16.91 -10.04 2.89
C ARG A 347 -17.36 -8.60 2.74
N ILE A 348 -16.50 -7.80 2.13
CA ILE A 348 -16.88 -6.45 1.70
C ILE A 348 -18.07 -6.59 0.73
N GLY A 349 -19.10 -5.77 0.95
CA GLY A 349 -20.29 -5.75 0.09
C GLY A 349 -21.22 -6.96 0.19
N ALA A 350 -20.88 -8.01 0.93
CA ALA A 350 -21.78 -9.15 1.15
C ALA A 350 -22.71 -8.90 2.34
N ALA A 351 -23.98 -9.28 2.20
CA ALA A 351 -24.96 -9.15 3.27
C ALA A 351 -24.82 -10.25 4.34
N ASN A 352 -24.34 -11.44 3.94
CA ASN A 352 -24.26 -12.60 4.81
C ASN A 352 -22.81 -12.89 5.20
N SER A 353 -22.62 -13.25 6.46
CA SER A 353 -21.38 -13.83 6.97
C SER A 353 -21.47 -15.34 7.05
N GLN A 354 -20.36 -16.03 6.88
CA GLN A 354 -20.24 -17.48 7.10
C GLN A 354 -19.68 -17.74 8.50
N VAL A 355 -20.08 -18.85 9.12
CA VAL A 355 -19.52 -19.33 10.39
C VAL A 355 -18.77 -20.62 10.14
N LEU A 356 -17.50 -20.65 10.52
CA LEU A 356 -16.61 -21.79 10.37
C LEU A 356 -16.28 -22.36 11.75
N HIS A 357 -16.43 -23.67 11.87
CA HIS A 357 -16.18 -24.43 13.10
C HIS A 357 -14.93 -25.28 12.90
N LEU A 358 -13.91 -25.07 13.74
CA LEU A 358 -12.64 -25.79 13.69
C LEU A 358 -12.46 -26.61 14.96
N GLU A 359 -12.33 -27.92 14.82
CA GLU A 359 -12.14 -28.84 15.94
C GLU A 359 -10.70 -28.79 16.47
N LEU A 360 -10.55 -28.63 17.79
CA LEU A 360 -9.26 -28.72 18.47
C LEU A 360 -9.03 -30.15 18.95
N THR A 361 -8.20 -30.90 18.23
CA THR A 361 -7.79 -32.24 18.64
C THR A 361 -6.54 -32.20 19.50
N ASP A 362 -6.31 -33.28 20.26
CA ASP A 362 -5.08 -33.51 21.02
C ASP A 362 -4.78 -32.41 22.04
N LEU A 363 -5.77 -31.99 22.83
CA LEU A 363 -5.55 -31.05 23.93
C LEU A 363 -4.61 -31.67 24.99
N PRO A 364 -3.74 -30.86 25.65
CA PRO A 364 -2.97 -31.31 26.81
C PRO A 364 -3.87 -31.81 27.94
N ASP A 365 -3.47 -32.88 28.61
CA ASP A 365 -4.16 -33.42 29.78
C ASP A 365 -3.88 -32.55 31.01
N ARG A 366 -4.72 -31.53 31.23
CA ARG A 366 -4.66 -30.61 32.36
C ARG A 366 -6.03 -29.97 32.60
N PRO A 367 -6.26 -29.39 33.80
CA PRO A 367 -7.52 -28.68 34.08
C PRO A 367 -7.82 -27.61 33.02
N GLU A 368 -9.10 -27.41 32.71
CA GLU A 368 -9.56 -26.43 31.72
C GLU A 368 -9.00 -25.03 31.98
N ALA A 369 -9.08 -24.55 33.22
CA ALA A 369 -8.56 -23.25 33.63
C ALA A 369 -7.02 -23.13 33.54
N ALA A 370 -6.32 -24.25 33.36
CA ALA A 370 -4.88 -24.29 33.11
C ALA A 370 -4.52 -24.29 31.62
N LEU A 371 -5.51 -24.25 30.71
CA LEU A 371 -5.31 -24.12 29.26
C LEU A 371 -5.37 -22.66 28.81
N ARG A 372 -4.22 -22.14 28.37
CA ARG A 372 -4.09 -20.81 27.76
C ARG A 372 -3.50 -20.91 26.36
N PHE A 373 -4.20 -20.36 25.39
CA PHE A 373 -3.79 -20.34 23.99
C PHE A 373 -3.38 -18.95 23.55
N ARG A 374 -2.37 -18.88 22.71
CA ARG A 374 -2.10 -17.72 21.87
C ARG A 374 -2.68 -17.99 20.49
N ILE A 375 -3.48 -17.06 19.99
CA ILE A 375 -4.07 -17.11 18.64
C ILE A 375 -3.57 -15.94 17.81
N GLN A 376 -3.26 -16.21 16.55
CA GLN A 376 -2.93 -15.20 15.56
C GLN A 376 -3.36 -15.68 14.16
N ALA A 377 -3.98 -14.80 13.39
CA ALA A 377 -4.22 -15.01 11.97
C ALA A 377 -3.00 -14.54 11.17
N ILE A 378 -2.44 -15.37 10.30
CA ILE A 378 -1.27 -15.06 9.48
C ILE A 378 -1.71 -15.04 8.01
N PRO A 379 -1.91 -13.87 7.39
CA PRO A 379 -2.30 -13.78 5.99
C PRO A 379 -1.19 -14.32 5.09
N LYS A 380 -1.58 -15.04 4.04
CA LYS A 380 -0.69 -15.45 2.95
C LYS A 380 -0.83 -14.56 1.72
N ASN A 381 -2.04 -14.10 1.47
CA ASN A 381 -2.43 -13.18 0.40
C ASN A 381 -3.79 -12.54 0.77
N GLY A 382 -4.41 -11.79 -0.15
CA GLY A 382 -5.68 -11.12 0.08
C GLY A 382 -6.89 -12.03 0.38
N THR A 383 -6.82 -13.34 0.08
CA THR A 383 -7.94 -14.28 0.25
C THR A 383 -7.64 -15.45 1.18
N GLU A 384 -6.38 -15.73 1.50
CA GLU A 384 -5.96 -16.88 2.31
C GLU A 384 -5.26 -16.46 3.61
N VAL A 385 -5.64 -17.11 4.71
CA VAL A 385 -5.11 -16.86 6.05
C VAL A 385 -4.81 -18.20 6.72
N THR A 386 -3.67 -18.33 7.39
CA THR A 386 -3.42 -19.42 8.34
C THR A 386 -3.75 -18.94 9.74
N LEU A 387 -4.75 -19.53 10.38
CA LEU A 387 -4.98 -19.35 11.82
C LEU A 387 -4.01 -20.23 12.60
N ARG A 388 -3.09 -19.61 13.34
CA ARG A 388 -2.14 -20.30 14.21
C ARG A 388 -2.58 -20.20 15.67
N LEU A 389 -2.65 -21.34 16.33
CA LEU A 389 -2.83 -21.46 17.77
C LEU A 389 -1.58 -22.08 18.40
N SER A 390 -1.13 -21.58 19.54
CA SER A 390 -0.11 -22.24 20.36
C SER A 390 -0.52 -22.32 21.82
N ASP A 391 -0.17 -23.41 22.48
CA ASP A 391 -0.30 -23.53 23.94
C ASP A 391 0.80 -22.71 24.63
N ASP A 392 0.44 -21.61 25.30
CA ASP A 392 1.40 -20.77 26.04
C ASP A 392 1.63 -21.26 27.49
N GLY A 393 0.78 -22.16 28.01
CA GLY A 393 0.77 -22.57 29.41
C GLY A 393 0.69 -21.38 30.39
N PHE A 394 1.12 -21.59 31.63
CA PHE A 394 1.23 -20.61 32.72
C PHE A 394 2.64 -20.59 33.34
N GLY A 395 3.67 -20.80 32.52
CA GLY A 395 5.06 -20.85 33.00
C GLY A 395 5.34 -22.12 33.79
N GLU A 396 5.90 -22.00 34.99
CA GLU A 396 6.27 -23.18 35.80
C GLU A 396 5.06 -23.91 36.40
N PHE A 397 3.97 -23.19 36.70
CA PHE A 397 2.74 -23.78 37.24
C PHE A 397 2.12 -24.79 36.28
N PHE A 398 2.09 -24.44 35.00
CA PHE A 398 1.67 -25.32 33.91
C PHE A 398 2.52 -25.02 32.69
N LYS A 399 3.51 -25.87 32.40
CA LYS A 399 4.40 -25.66 31.25
C LYS A 399 3.61 -25.68 29.95
N SER A 400 4.06 -24.88 28.98
CA SER A 400 3.61 -25.00 27.60
C SER A 400 3.86 -26.43 27.12
N SER A 401 2.88 -27.03 26.46
CA SER A 401 3.05 -28.33 25.79
C SER A 401 3.88 -28.23 24.51
N GLY A 402 4.18 -27.02 24.03
CA GLY A 402 4.81 -26.78 22.73
C GLY A 402 3.92 -27.11 21.53
N LYS A 403 2.64 -27.47 21.76
CA LYS A 403 1.69 -27.78 20.68
C LYS A 403 1.31 -26.51 19.92
N ILE A 404 1.29 -26.65 18.60
CA ILE A 404 0.86 -25.62 17.65
C ILE A 404 -0.18 -26.26 16.73
N TRP A 405 -1.30 -25.58 16.55
CA TRP A 405 -2.34 -25.90 15.58
C TRP A 405 -2.32 -24.85 14.48
N GLU A 406 -2.42 -25.28 13.23
CA GLU A 406 -2.50 -24.38 12.07
C GLU A 406 -3.68 -24.78 11.20
N PHE A 407 -4.59 -23.82 10.97
CA PHE A 407 -5.78 -24.02 10.17
C PHE A 407 -5.75 -23.08 8.97
N PRO A 408 -5.70 -23.58 7.73
CA PRO A 408 -5.90 -22.74 6.56
C PRO A 408 -7.37 -22.28 6.50
N VAL A 409 -7.58 -21.00 6.27
CA VAL A 409 -8.89 -20.36 6.16
C VAL A 409 -8.91 -19.54 4.87
N ALA A 410 -9.86 -19.87 3.99
CA ALA A 410 -10.12 -19.13 2.77
C ALA A 410 -11.25 -18.12 3.02
N LEU A 411 -11.03 -16.86 2.64
CA LEU A 411 -11.98 -15.76 2.79
C LEU A 411 -12.93 -15.65 1.59
N ASP A 412 -12.62 -16.30 0.47
CA ASP A 412 -13.30 -16.23 -0.82
C ASP A 412 -14.30 -17.38 -1.10
N MET A 413 -14.48 -18.34 -0.18
CA MET A 413 -15.43 -19.46 -0.29
C MET A 413 -16.86 -19.05 -0.70
N GLU A 414 -17.24 -19.18 -1.98
CA GLU A 414 -18.62 -18.95 -2.41
C GLU A 414 -19.57 -19.81 -1.57
N GLY A 415 -20.66 -19.20 -1.10
CA GLY A 415 -21.64 -19.89 -0.27
C GLY A 415 -22.22 -21.07 -1.01
N GLY A 416 -21.84 -22.28 -0.61
CA GLY A 416 -22.35 -23.51 -1.21
C GLY A 416 -21.36 -24.66 -1.30
N SER A 417 -20.56 -24.91 -0.26
CA SER A 417 -20.06 -26.27 -0.04
C SER A 417 -20.05 -26.58 1.45
N THR A 418 -20.98 -27.45 1.85
CA THR A 418 -20.83 -28.25 3.05
C THR A 418 -19.61 -29.14 2.79
N MET A 419 -18.42 -28.70 3.21
CA MET A 419 -17.22 -29.54 3.14
C MET A 419 -16.72 -29.84 4.54
N GLU A 420 -16.86 -31.12 4.85
CA GLU A 420 -16.06 -31.99 5.72
C GLU A 420 -15.23 -31.35 6.83
N LYS A 421 -15.43 -31.90 8.04
CA LYS A 421 -14.51 -31.82 9.17
C LYS A 421 -13.06 -32.07 8.70
N ALA A 422 -12.35 -31.00 8.38
CA ALA A 422 -10.96 -31.08 7.99
C ALA A 422 -10.13 -31.33 9.26
N ARG A 423 -9.76 -32.59 9.48
CA ARG A 423 -8.79 -32.97 10.52
C ARG A 423 -7.40 -32.59 10.04
N TYR A 424 -6.87 -31.48 10.54
CA TYR A 424 -5.50 -31.08 10.24
C TYR A 424 -4.54 -31.65 11.29
N GLY A 425 -3.61 -32.49 10.81
CA GLY A 425 -2.56 -33.11 11.61
C GLY A 425 -1.24 -32.33 11.55
N GLN A 426 -0.54 -32.37 12.68
CA GLN A 426 0.78 -31.81 13.02
C GLN A 426 1.79 -31.60 11.88
N LYS A 427 2.44 -30.42 11.84
CA LYS A 427 3.84 -30.29 11.39
C LYS A 427 4.76 -30.31 12.60
N LYS A 428 5.63 -31.33 12.69
CA LYS A 428 6.72 -31.35 13.69
C LYS A 428 7.73 -30.27 13.32
N GLY A 429 7.92 -29.30 14.21
CA GLY A 429 9.03 -28.36 14.12
C GLY A 429 10.36 -29.11 14.11
N GLY A 430 11.12 -28.95 13.03
CA GLY A 430 12.52 -29.33 12.97
C GLY A 430 13.34 -28.43 13.90
N ARG A 431 14.32 -29.04 14.55
CA ARG A 431 15.24 -28.44 15.52
C ARG A 431 15.96 -27.21 15.03
#